data_AF-A0A4R1LPU9-F1
#
_entry.id   AF-A0A4R1LPU9-F1
#
_cell.length_a   1.000
_cell.length_b   1.000
_cell.length_c   1.000
_cell.angle_alpha   90.00
_cell.angle_beta   90.00
_cell.angle_gamma   90.00
#
_symmetry.space_group_name_H-M   'P 1'
#
loop_
_entity.id
_entity.type
_entity.pdbx_description
1 polymer ?
#
loop_
_entity_poly.entity_id
_entity_poly.type
_entity_poly.pdbx_seq_one_letter_code
_entity_poly.pdbx_strand_id
1 'polypeptide(L)'
;MKKLRLLSTVIIALITVLAFQSCDDDDADNIRMDNQTFVTKASGSNNFEIAAGTLAMSKGESELVRDYGNHMVEDHTAVGVELSALAESKDWIISTELQAEDKIKIATLTALTGTAFDKEYAEIMVESHEDAVDLFTSASGSNGVMDTELKSFASGKLPTLKTHLEEAQTLEAEVDN
;
A
#
# COMPACT_ATOMS: atom_id res chain seq x y z
N MET A 1 -59.85 21.68 68.16
CA MET A 1 -60.57 22.91 67.79
C MET A 1 -60.16 23.32 66.37
N LYS A 2 -61.14 23.35 65.44
CA LYS A 2 -61.33 24.28 64.29
C LYS A 2 -60.09 25.10 63.83
N LYS A 3 -59.66 25.20 62.56
CA LYS A 3 -60.41 25.38 61.29
C LYS A 3 -59.55 25.04 60.06
N LEU A 4 -60.26 24.55 59.04
CA LEU A 4 -59.99 24.55 57.61
C LEU A 4 -59.87 25.99 57.03
N ARG A 5 -58.95 26.20 56.07
CA ARG A 5 -59.09 27.23 55.01
C ARG A 5 -58.63 26.67 53.67
N LEU A 6 -59.44 26.98 52.66
CA LEU A 6 -59.46 26.48 51.29
C LEU A 6 -58.66 27.36 50.30
N LEU A 7 -58.37 26.75 49.14
CA LEU A 7 -58.37 27.30 47.77
C LEU A 7 -57.26 28.29 47.37
N SER A 8 -56.40 27.92 46.41
CA SER A 8 -56.57 28.31 44.99
C SER A 8 -55.32 28.05 44.11
N THR A 9 -55.60 27.65 42.87
CA THR A 9 -54.83 27.82 41.61
C THR A 9 -53.62 26.93 41.30
N VAL A 10 -53.91 25.92 40.46
CA VAL A 10 -53.31 25.56 39.15
C VAL A 10 -52.01 26.30 38.73
N ILE A 11 -51.09 25.50 38.16
CA ILE A 11 -50.46 25.58 36.82
C ILE A 11 -48.92 25.31 36.91
N ILE A 12 -48.45 24.40 36.05
CA ILE A 12 -47.19 24.43 35.26
C ILE A 12 -46.24 23.24 35.48
N ALA A 13 -46.36 22.33 34.50
CA ALA A 13 -45.32 21.58 33.78
C ALA A 13 -44.46 20.55 34.52
N LEU A 14 -44.86 19.29 34.33
CA LEU A 14 -43.98 18.15 34.07
C LEU A 14 -43.08 18.46 32.86
N ILE A 15 -41.77 18.59 33.06
CA ILE A 15 -40.73 18.10 32.11
C ILE A 15 -39.54 17.60 32.94
N THR A 16 -39.48 16.29 33.14
CA THR A 16 -38.27 15.60 33.59
C THR A 16 -37.30 15.53 32.41
N VAL A 17 -36.22 16.30 32.45
CA VAL A 17 -35.10 16.12 31.52
C VAL A 17 -34.26 14.96 32.03
N LEU A 18 -34.51 13.76 31.48
CA LEU A 18 -33.56 12.66 31.53
C LEU A 18 -32.44 12.99 30.55
N ALA A 19 -31.31 13.45 31.08
CA ALA A 19 -30.08 13.52 30.31
C ALA A 19 -29.60 12.07 30.04
N PHE A 20 -30.02 11.50 28.92
CA PHE A 20 -29.31 10.38 28.31
C PHE A 20 -27.98 10.94 27.77
N GLN A 21 -26.92 10.80 28.56
CA GLN A 21 -25.57 10.83 28.01
C GLN A 21 -25.41 9.54 27.21
N SER A 22 -25.71 9.61 25.90
CA SER A 22 -25.17 8.68 24.94
C SER A 22 -23.65 8.86 25.01
N CYS A 23 -22.95 7.88 25.55
CA CYS A 23 -21.55 7.73 25.22
C CYS A 23 -21.57 7.20 23.77
N ASP A 24 -21.37 8.10 22.81
CA ASP A 24 -20.92 7.70 21.48
C ASP A 24 -19.52 7.12 21.67
N ASP A 25 -19.43 5.81 21.89
CA ASP A 25 -18.26 5.04 21.50
C ASP A 25 -18.30 4.93 19.96
N ASP A 26 -18.08 6.05 19.27
CA ASP A 26 -17.68 6.08 17.86
C ASP A 26 -16.14 5.94 17.79
N ASP A 27 -15.58 5.01 18.58
CA ASP A 27 -14.28 4.41 18.27
C ASP A 27 -14.51 3.40 17.14
N ALA A 28 -14.90 3.89 15.97
CA ALA A 28 -14.65 3.17 14.74
C ALA A 28 -13.14 3.03 14.68
N ASP A 29 -12.63 1.88 15.13
CA ASP A 29 -11.22 1.52 15.10
C ASP A 29 -10.63 2.03 13.79
N ASN A 30 -9.91 3.14 13.88
CA ASN A 30 -9.19 3.70 12.77
C ASN A 30 -7.97 2.78 12.62
N ILE A 31 -8.20 1.60 12.02
CA ILE A 31 -7.20 0.55 11.86
C ILE A 31 -6.13 1.14 10.95
N ARG A 32 -5.11 1.66 11.60
CA ARG A 32 -3.99 2.30 10.97
C ARG A 32 -3.06 1.22 10.43
N MET A 33 -2.48 1.43 9.26
CA MET A 33 -1.45 0.53 8.75
C MET A 33 -0.27 0.51 9.73
N ASP A 34 0.08 -0.69 10.19
CA ASP A 34 1.24 -0.91 11.06
C ASP A 34 2.56 -0.69 10.29
N ASN A 35 3.55 -0.08 10.95
CA ASN A 35 4.84 0.27 10.33
C ASN A 35 5.57 -0.98 9.85
N GLN A 36 5.62 -2.02 10.70
CA GLN A 36 6.32 -3.27 10.38
C GLN A 36 5.64 -3.98 9.20
N THR A 37 4.31 -3.95 9.15
CA THR A 37 3.53 -4.48 8.04
C THR A 37 3.88 -3.79 6.72
N PHE A 38 3.94 -2.46 6.69
CA PHE A 38 4.33 -1.73 5.48
C PHE A 38 5.75 -2.07 5.06
N VAL A 39 6.73 -2.03 5.97
CA VAL A 39 8.14 -2.34 5.66
C VAL A 39 8.29 -3.74 5.09
N THR A 40 7.60 -4.72 5.66
CA THR A 40 7.65 -6.12 5.19
C THR A 40 7.07 -6.25 3.79
N LYS A 41 5.91 -5.63 3.53
CA LYS A 41 5.26 -5.67 2.21
C LYS A 41 6.06 -4.94 1.15
N ALA A 42 6.49 -3.71 1.44
CA ALA A 42 7.24 -2.87 0.50
C ALA A 42 8.59 -3.50 0.14
N SER A 43 9.32 -4.07 1.12
CA SER A 43 10.58 -4.78 0.84
C SER A 43 10.37 -6.08 0.05
N GLY A 44 9.29 -6.82 0.31
CA GLY A 44 8.92 -8.01 -0.47
C GLY A 44 8.64 -7.68 -1.94
N SER A 45 7.75 -6.70 -2.19
CA SER A 45 7.43 -6.20 -3.53
C SER A 45 8.68 -5.67 -4.25
N ASN A 46 9.53 -4.89 -3.57
CA ASN A 46 10.79 -4.41 -4.15
C ASN A 46 11.73 -5.55 -4.58
N ASN A 47 11.86 -6.60 -3.75
CA ASN A 47 12.70 -7.76 -4.10
C ASN A 47 12.12 -8.53 -5.29
N PHE A 48 10.79 -8.63 -5.38
CA PHE A 48 10.11 -9.24 -6.51
C PHE A 48 10.42 -8.47 -7.81
N GLU A 49 10.26 -7.15 -7.81
CA GLU A 49 10.47 -6.33 -9.01
C GLU A 49 11.94 -6.35 -9.48
N ILE A 50 12.91 -6.39 -8.57
CA ILE A 50 14.33 -6.62 -8.92
C ILE A 50 14.52 -7.99 -9.59
N ALA A 51 13.91 -9.04 -9.04
CA ALA A 51 14.04 -10.39 -9.59
C ALA A 51 13.37 -10.51 -10.97
N ALA A 52 12.19 -9.93 -11.14
CA ALA A 52 11.46 -9.88 -12.41
C ALA A 52 12.23 -9.07 -13.45
N GLY A 53 12.71 -7.87 -13.10
CA GLY A 53 13.52 -7.03 -13.99
C GLY A 53 14.81 -7.72 -14.44
N THR A 54 15.47 -8.46 -13.53
CA THR A 54 16.65 -9.28 -13.88
C THR A 54 16.31 -10.37 -14.91
N LEU A 55 15.14 -11.01 -14.79
CA LEU A 55 14.67 -11.95 -15.79
C LEU A 55 14.41 -11.26 -17.13
N ALA A 56 13.78 -10.07 -17.12
CA ALA A 56 13.51 -9.31 -18.34
C ALA A 56 14.77 -8.91 -19.09
N MET A 57 15.82 -8.47 -18.39
CA MET A 57 17.13 -8.19 -19.00
C MET A 57 17.73 -9.43 -19.69
N SER A 58 17.52 -10.62 -19.11
CA SER A 58 18.11 -11.87 -19.61
C SER A 58 17.27 -12.58 -20.67
N LYS A 59 15.94 -12.45 -20.61
CA LYS A 59 14.99 -13.27 -21.39
C LYS A 59 14.06 -12.47 -22.29
N GLY A 60 14.00 -11.15 -22.13
CA GLY A 60 13.20 -10.27 -22.96
C GLY A 60 13.59 -10.38 -24.43
N GLU A 61 12.60 -10.63 -25.28
CA GLU A 61 12.76 -10.73 -26.72
C GLU A 61 12.91 -9.33 -27.33
N SER A 62 12.01 -8.43 -26.95
CA SER A 62 12.02 -7.04 -27.38
C SER A 62 13.05 -6.21 -26.61
N GLU A 63 13.61 -5.19 -27.28
CA GLU A 63 14.46 -4.20 -26.64
C GLU A 63 13.72 -3.41 -25.56
N LEU A 64 12.44 -3.11 -25.79
CA LEU A 64 11.58 -2.42 -24.82
C LEU A 64 11.49 -3.16 -23.49
N VAL A 65 11.27 -4.49 -23.51
CA VAL A 65 11.18 -5.30 -22.27
C VAL A 65 12.52 -5.34 -21.53
N ARG A 66 13.64 -5.50 -22.25
CA ARG A 66 14.97 -5.54 -21.63
C ARG A 66 15.33 -4.19 -21.01
N ASP A 67 15.04 -3.09 -21.69
CA ASP A 67 15.36 -1.74 -21.24
C ASP A 67 14.51 -1.36 -20.02
N TYR A 68 13.21 -1.66 -20.06
CA TYR A 68 12.33 -1.50 -18.90
C TYR A 68 12.83 -2.34 -17.71
N GLY A 69 13.16 -3.62 -17.93
CA GLY A 69 13.71 -4.49 -16.89
C GLY A 69 15.02 -3.95 -16.28
N ASN A 70 15.91 -3.38 -17.09
CA ASN A 70 17.14 -2.75 -16.61
C ASN A 70 16.85 -1.54 -15.72
N HIS A 71 15.94 -0.66 -16.15
CA HIS A 71 15.55 0.50 -15.35
C HIS A 71 14.90 0.10 -14.02
N MET A 72 14.03 -0.91 -14.01
CA MET A 72 13.44 -1.43 -12.77
C MET A 72 14.50 -1.95 -11.80
N VAL A 73 15.50 -2.70 -12.28
CA VAL A 73 16.58 -3.20 -11.41
C VAL A 73 17.36 -2.04 -10.80
N GLU A 74 17.70 -1.02 -11.58
CA GLU A 74 18.45 0.15 -11.09
C GLU A 74 17.70 0.91 -10.00
N ASP A 75 16.46 1.31 -10.28
CA ASP A 75 15.66 2.13 -9.38
C ASP A 75 15.26 1.37 -8.11
N HIS A 76 14.77 0.13 -8.25
CA HIS A 76 14.34 -0.67 -7.10
C HIS A 76 15.51 -1.13 -6.24
N THR A 77 16.72 -1.31 -6.81
CA THR A 77 17.91 -1.57 -6.00
C THR A 77 18.23 -0.35 -5.12
N ALA A 78 18.17 0.86 -5.66
CA ALA A 78 18.40 2.09 -4.90
C ALA A 78 17.34 2.27 -3.79
N VAL A 79 16.06 2.06 -4.11
CA VAL A 79 14.95 2.14 -3.13
C VAL A 79 15.09 1.07 -2.04
N GLY A 80 15.49 -0.16 -2.40
CA GLY A 80 15.73 -1.23 -1.46
C GLY A 80 16.84 -0.91 -0.44
N VAL A 81 17.92 -0.26 -0.88
CA VAL A 81 19.00 0.22 0.02
C VAL A 81 18.48 1.30 0.97
N GLU A 82 17.72 2.27 0.46
CA GLU A 82 17.12 3.33 1.29
C GLU A 82 16.17 2.76 2.35
N LEU A 83 15.26 1.85 1.96
CA LEU A 83 14.30 1.24 2.88
C LEU A 83 15.01 0.37 3.93
N SER A 84 16.05 -0.36 3.52
CA SER A 84 16.83 -1.20 4.45
C SER A 84 17.53 -0.35 5.52
N ALA A 85 18.13 0.78 5.13
CA ALA A 85 18.78 1.68 6.08
C ALA A 85 17.77 2.31 7.06
N LEU A 86 16.59 2.72 6.55
CA LEU A 86 15.52 3.23 7.41
C LEU A 86 15.02 2.15 8.39
N ALA A 87 14.78 0.93 7.90
CA ALA A 87 14.33 -0.19 8.71
C ALA A 87 15.34 -0.56 9.81
N GLU A 88 16.63 -0.63 9.47
CA GLU A 88 17.71 -0.89 10.44
C GLU A 88 17.73 0.18 11.54
N SER A 89 17.58 1.46 11.20
CA SER A 89 17.58 2.56 12.18
C SER A 89 16.39 2.54 13.16
N LYS A 90 15.36 1.73 12.86
CA LYS A 90 14.08 1.66 13.59
C LYS A 90 13.80 0.25 14.14
N ASP A 91 14.75 -0.67 14.00
CA ASP A 91 14.62 -2.09 14.37
C ASP A 91 13.43 -2.80 13.67
N TRP A 92 13.07 -2.38 12.45
CA TRP A 92 12.07 -3.08 11.63
C TRP A 92 12.70 -4.19 10.82
N ILE A 93 11.95 -5.27 10.62
CA ILE A 93 12.38 -6.44 9.86
C ILE A 93 11.99 -6.23 8.39
N ILE A 94 12.96 -6.30 7.48
CA ILE A 94 12.69 -6.37 6.04
C ILE A 94 12.41 -7.81 5.60
N SER A 95 11.63 -7.98 4.53
CA SER A 95 11.51 -9.28 3.89
C SER A 95 12.81 -9.59 3.13
N THR A 96 13.39 -10.76 3.39
CA THR A 96 14.53 -11.29 2.62
C THR A 96 14.12 -12.36 1.62
N GLU A 97 12.84 -12.75 1.63
CA GLU A 97 12.28 -13.75 0.73
C GLU A 97 11.12 -13.16 -0.08
N LEU A 98 10.92 -13.73 -1.27
CA LEU A 98 9.72 -13.53 -2.07
C LEU A 98 8.51 -14.18 -1.40
N GLN A 99 7.35 -13.53 -1.52
CA GLN A 99 6.09 -14.12 -1.08
C GLN A 99 5.71 -15.31 -1.96
N ALA A 100 4.77 -16.14 -1.48
CA ALA A 100 4.36 -17.34 -2.21
C ALA A 100 3.80 -17.01 -3.61
N GLU A 101 3.02 -15.93 -3.72
CA GLU A 101 2.47 -15.43 -4.98
C GLU A 101 3.58 -14.93 -5.92
N ASP A 102 4.52 -14.14 -5.42
CA ASP A 102 5.69 -13.66 -6.18
C ASP A 102 6.55 -14.82 -6.70
N LYS A 103 6.74 -15.86 -5.88
CA LYS A 103 7.47 -17.08 -6.28
C LYS A 103 6.78 -17.78 -7.46
N ILE A 104 5.45 -17.76 -7.51
CA ILE A 104 4.67 -18.31 -8.64
C ILE A 104 4.87 -17.43 -9.89
N LYS A 105 4.74 -16.10 -9.76
CA LYS A 105 4.98 -15.14 -10.86
C LYS A 105 6.37 -15.32 -11.48
N ILE A 106 7.41 -15.40 -10.64
CA ILE A 106 8.80 -15.66 -11.09
C ILE A 106 8.93 -17.03 -11.78
N ALA A 107 8.28 -18.08 -11.26
CA ALA A 107 8.31 -19.40 -11.88
C ALA A 107 7.64 -19.40 -13.27
N THR A 108 6.51 -18.70 -13.41
CA THR A 108 5.82 -18.51 -14.69
C THR A 108 6.73 -17.81 -15.70
N LEU A 109 7.30 -16.65 -15.33
CA LEU A 109 8.24 -15.91 -16.19
C LEU A 109 9.46 -16.75 -16.58
N THR A 110 9.99 -17.54 -15.65
CA THR A 110 11.14 -18.42 -15.92
C THR A 110 10.83 -19.46 -17.00
N ALA A 111 9.60 -19.99 -17.02
CA ALA A 111 9.16 -21.02 -17.96
C ALA A 111 8.85 -20.48 -19.36
N LEU A 112 8.57 -19.18 -19.49
CA LEU A 112 8.25 -18.53 -20.76
C LEU A 112 9.52 -18.06 -21.50
N THR A 113 9.37 -17.83 -22.81
CA THR A 113 10.42 -17.32 -23.70
C THR A 113 9.80 -16.55 -24.86
N GLY A 114 10.58 -15.69 -25.51
CA GLY A 114 10.12 -14.96 -26.70
C GLY A 114 8.97 -14.00 -26.36
N THR A 115 8.10 -13.73 -27.32
CA THR A 115 6.92 -12.85 -27.13
C THR A 115 6.00 -13.27 -25.98
N ALA A 116 5.92 -14.58 -25.66
CA ALA A 116 5.11 -15.02 -24.53
C ALA A 116 5.70 -14.56 -23.19
N PHE A 117 7.03 -14.50 -23.07
CA PHE A 117 7.69 -13.92 -21.90
C PHE A 117 7.41 -12.42 -21.82
N ASP A 118 7.58 -11.70 -22.94
CA ASP A 118 7.41 -10.24 -22.99
C ASP A 118 6.01 -9.81 -22.54
N LYS A 119 4.96 -10.49 -23.04
CA LYS A 119 3.55 -10.21 -22.67
C LYS A 119 3.28 -10.47 -21.19
N GLU A 120 3.66 -11.66 -20.70
CA GLU A 120 3.44 -12.01 -19.29
C GLU A 120 4.21 -11.07 -18.35
N TYR A 121 5.44 -10.69 -18.73
CA TYR A 121 6.23 -9.74 -17.95
C TYR A 121 5.55 -8.38 -17.85
N ALA A 122 5.05 -7.84 -18.96
CA ALA A 122 4.38 -6.55 -18.96
C ALA A 122 3.10 -6.56 -18.12
N GLU A 123 2.26 -7.59 -18.27
CA GLU A 123 1.02 -7.77 -17.47
C GLU A 123 1.33 -7.83 -15.96
N ILE A 124 2.32 -8.63 -15.58
CA ILE A 124 2.77 -8.77 -14.18
C ILE A 124 3.29 -7.44 -13.62
N MET A 125 4.02 -6.65 -14.41
CA MET A 125 4.57 -5.37 -13.95
C MET A 125 3.49 -4.30 -13.78
N VAL A 126 2.43 -4.32 -14.60
CA VAL A 126 1.25 -3.47 -14.37
C VAL A 126 0.60 -3.82 -13.04
N GLU A 127 0.29 -5.10 -12.80
CA GLU A 127 -0.33 -5.56 -11.55
C GLU A 127 0.52 -5.20 -10.32
N SER A 128 1.83 -5.46 -10.38
CA SER A 128 2.76 -5.17 -9.28
C SER A 128 2.82 -3.69 -8.93
N HIS A 129 2.88 -2.82 -9.94
CA HIS A 129 2.94 -1.39 -9.70
C HIS A 129 1.60 -0.77 -9.29
N GLU A 130 0.46 -1.32 -9.72
CA GLU A 130 -0.86 -0.94 -9.18
C GLU A 130 -0.91 -1.23 -7.67
N ASP A 131 -0.54 -2.45 -7.27
CA ASP A 131 -0.48 -2.86 -5.86
C ASP A 131 0.50 -1.99 -5.05
N ALA A 132 1.66 -1.66 -5.63
CA ALA A 132 2.65 -0.80 -4.99
C ALA A 132 2.13 0.63 -4.81
N VAL A 133 1.49 1.22 -5.83
CA VAL A 133 0.88 2.55 -5.73
C VAL A 133 -0.19 2.59 -4.65
N ASP A 134 -1.02 1.56 -4.55
CA ASP A 134 -2.07 1.44 -3.53
C ASP A 134 -1.49 1.28 -2.12
N LEU A 135 -0.46 0.44 -1.97
CA LEU A 135 0.26 0.23 -0.71
C LEU A 135 0.89 1.55 -0.22
N PHE A 136 1.60 2.25 -1.09
CA PHE A 136 2.30 3.49 -0.74
C PHE A 136 1.34 4.67 -0.53
N THR A 137 0.21 4.71 -1.24
CA THR A 137 -0.86 5.69 -1.03
C THR A 137 -1.51 5.47 0.34
N SER A 138 -1.82 4.21 0.66
CA SER A 138 -2.40 3.83 1.95
C SER A 138 -1.44 4.15 3.10
N ALA A 139 -0.16 3.81 2.97
CA ALA A 139 0.87 4.06 3.97
C ALA A 139 1.12 5.57 4.19
N SER A 140 1.03 6.40 3.16
CA SER A 140 1.23 7.85 3.30
C SER A 140 -0.02 8.60 3.79
N GLY A 141 -1.21 8.00 3.66
CA GLY A 141 -2.50 8.60 4.05
C GLY A 141 -2.69 8.83 5.54
N SER A 142 -3.81 9.46 5.92
CA SER A 142 -4.14 9.76 7.33
C SER A 142 -4.15 8.53 8.22
N ASN A 143 -4.62 7.40 7.67
CA ASN A 143 -4.69 6.09 8.33
C ASN A 143 -3.53 5.16 7.91
N GLY A 144 -2.48 5.72 7.32
CA GLY A 144 -1.26 5.00 6.92
C GLY A 144 -0.24 4.84 8.03
N VAL A 145 1.03 4.53 7.78
CA VAL A 145 2.04 4.25 8.82
C VAL A 145 2.25 5.39 9.82
N MET A 146 2.50 5.07 11.09
CA MET A 146 2.68 5.99 12.23
C MET A 146 3.95 6.80 12.18
N ASP A 147 5.07 6.16 11.85
CA ASP A 147 6.37 6.82 11.84
C ASP A 147 6.44 7.87 10.73
N THR A 148 6.89 9.07 11.08
CA THR A 148 6.89 10.22 10.18
C THR A 148 7.90 10.10 9.05
N GLU A 149 9.05 9.46 9.30
CA GLU A 149 10.07 9.24 8.27
C GLU A 149 9.60 8.16 7.30
N LEU A 150 8.98 7.08 7.80
CA LEU A 150 8.40 6.03 6.97
C LEU A 150 7.22 6.55 6.13
N LYS A 151 6.37 7.40 6.72
CA LYS A 151 5.30 8.10 5.99
C LYS A 151 5.88 9.01 4.90
N SER A 152 6.95 9.75 5.21
CA SER A 152 7.64 10.59 4.23
C SER A 152 8.25 9.76 3.10
N PHE A 153 8.91 8.65 3.44
CA PHE A 153 9.44 7.68 2.48
C PHE A 153 8.34 7.20 1.54
N ALA A 154 7.22 6.70 2.07
CA ALA A 154 6.10 6.23 1.28
C ALA A 154 5.56 7.31 0.34
N SER A 155 5.32 8.52 0.87
CA SER A 155 4.82 9.63 0.04
C SER A 155 5.81 10.08 -1.04
N GLY A 156 7.11 10.01 -0.76
CA GLY A 156 8.17 10.45 -1.65
C GLY A 156 8.44 9.51 -2.82
N LYS A 157 8.08 8.22 -2.71
CA LYS A 157 8.22 7.24 -3.79
C LYS A 157 7.02 7.18 -4.73
N LEU A 158 5.86 7.70 -4.32
CA LEU A 158 4.64 7.69 -5.15
C LEU A 158 4.79 8.28 -6.55
N PRO A 159 5.51 9.40 -6.79
CA PRO A 159 5.68 9.92 -8.15
C PRO A 159 6.37 8.92 -9.07
N THR A 160 7.48 8.33 -8.62
CA THR A 160 8.24 7.33 -9.40
C THR A 160 7.43 6.05 -9.63
N LEU A 161 6.76 5.52 -8.59
CA LEU A 161 5.92 4.33 -8.74
C LEU A 161 4.79 4.54 -9.77
N LYS A 162 4.21 5.73 -9.83
CA LYS A 162 3.19 6.07 -10.84
C LYS A 162 3.80 6.16 -12.24
N THR A 163 4.99 6.72 -12.37
CA THR A 163 5.73 6.72 -13.65
C THR A 163 6.03 5.30 -14.11
N HIS A 164 6.55 4.44 -13.23
CA HIS A 164 6.82 3.04 -13.56
C HIS A 164 5.55 2.26 -13.97
N LEU A 165 4.41 2.56 -13.33
CA LEU A 165 3.10 2.03 -13.74
C LEU A 165 2.68 2.49 -15.15
N GLU A 166 2.79 3.79 -15.44
CA GLU A 166 2.48 4.34 -16.76
C GLU A 166 3.38 3.74 -17.86
N GLU A 167 4.65 3.52 -17.55
CA GLU A 167 5.61 2.85 -18.41
C GLU A 167 5.27 1.37 -18.60
N ALA A 168 4.86 0.65 -17.56
CA ALA A 168 4.41 -0.74 -17.64
C ALA A 168 3.17 -0.88 -18.55
N GLN A 169 2.19 0.00 -18.40
CA GLN A 169 0.98 0.03 -19.23
C GLN A 169 1.30 0.33 -20.69
N THR A 170 2.28 1.21 -20.94
CA THR A 170 2.76 1.49 -22.29
C THR A 170 3.48 0.27 -22.87
N LEU A 171 4.35 -0.37 -22.09
CA LEU A 171 5.06 -1.58 -22.48
C LEU A 171 4.08 -2.70 -22.85
N GLU A 172 3.08 -2.95 -22.01
CA GLU A 172 2.01 -3.94 -22.24
C GLU A 172 1.32 -3.70 -23.58
N ALA A 173 0.90 -2.45 -23.84
CA ALA A 173 0.26 -2.08 -25.10
C ALA A 173 1.18 -2.30 -26.33
N GLU A 174 2.49 -2.06 -26.20
CA GLU A 174 3.46 -2.23 -27.30
C GLU A 174 3.77 -3.71 -27.58
N VAL A 175 3.88 -4.56 -26.55
CA VAL A 175 4.15 -6.00 -26.73
C VAL A 175 2.92 -6.79 -27.17
N ASP A 176 1.73 -6.20 -27.04
CA ASP A 176 0.47 -6.81 -27.47
C ASP A 176 0.14 -6.65 -28.96
N ASN A 177 0.75 -5.67 -29.62
CA ASN A 177 0.58 -5.37 -31.05
C ASN A 177 1.32 -6.35 -31.99
#